data_AF-A0A972U731-F1
#
_entry.id   AF-A0A972U731-F1
#
_cell.length_a   1.000
_cell.length_b   1.000
_cell.length_c   1.000
_cell.angle_alpha   90.00
_cell.angle_beta   90.00
_cell.angle_gamma   90.00
#
_symmetry.space_group_name_H-M   'P 1'
#
loop_
_entity.id
_entity.type
_entity.pdbx_description
1 polymer ?
#
loop_
_entity_poly.entity_id
_entity_poly.type
_entity_poly.pdbx_seq_one_letter_code
_entity_poly.pdbx_strand_id
1 'polypeptide(L)'
;MKEIITKTVTMLFLFSVATGCIGVVAGCGSIIQRQSHLLTYQICVPAGCPLPPSTKLDLVTSDNSAGARVSNCTVTAKDESVVYQASTLIFPSKNRYLVIAPPDAAAQVFAIDHPRIPHPTEWVAWQPPLYTDTSRMPWWNAMNDQGKDQRNTDIPDDCAKIRFKVEAWHGMDAVPRISR
;
A
#
# COMPACT_ATOMS: atom_id res chain seq x y z
N MET A 1 -74.79 -16.71 44.35
CA MET A 1 -74.24 -16.21 45.62
C MET A 1 -72.97 -16.96 45.93
N LYS A 2 -71.81 -16.33 45.67
CA LYS A 2 -70.50 -16.83 46.08
C LYS A 2 -69.65 -15.61 46.46
N GLU A 3 -69.38 -15.50 47.75
CA GLU A 3 -68.49 -14.52 48.38
C GLU A 3 -67.04 -14.81 48.00
N ILE A 4 -66.27 -13.78 47.65
CA ILE A 4 -64.80 -13.85 47.65
C ILE A 4 -64.21 -12.54 48.20
N ILE A 5 -63.98 -12.60 49.51
CA ILE A 5 -62.82 -12.16 50.31
C ILE A 5 -61.90 -11.09 49.68
N THR A 6 -62.01 -9.88 50.22
CA THR A 6 -61.04 -8.78 50.14
C THR A 6 -59.73 -9.15 50.86
N LYS A 7 -58.59 -9.09 50.17
CA LYS A 7 -57.27 -9.04 50.79
C LYS A 7 -56.47 -7.87 50.26
N THR A 8 -56.37 -6.84 51.10
CA THR A 8 -55.40 -5.74 51.02
C THR A 8 -54.00 -6.31 51.20
N VAL A 9 -53.10 -6.12 50.21
CA VAL A 9 -51.67 -6.38 50.40
C VAL A 9 -50.91 -5.11 50.05
N THR A 10 -50.20 -4.64 51.07
CA THR A 10 -49.41 -3.43 51.19
C THR A 10 -48.25 -3.40 50.18
N MET A 11 -48.11 -2.26 49.51
CA MET A 11 -46.94 -1.80 48.76
C MET A 11 -45.65 -1.95 49.58
N LEU A 12 -44.59 -2.50 48.97
CA LEU A 12 -43.22 -2.11 49.31
C LEU A 12 -42.42 -1.96 48.01
N PHE A 13 -42.20 -0.71 47.60
CA PHE A 13 -41.25 -0.36 46.56
C PHE A 13 -39.83 -0.43 47.13
N LEU A 14 -39.04 -1.40 46.67
CA LEU A 14 -37.59 -1.43 46.87
C LEU A 14 -36.93 -0.93 45.58
N PHE A 15 -36.71 0.38 45.49
CA PHE A 15 -35.77 0.96 44.54
C PHE A 15 -34.35 0.66 45.04
N SER A 16 -33.76 -0.43 44.56
CA SER A 16 -32.35 -0.71 44.80
C SER A 16 -31.51 0.10 43.82
N VAL A 17 -31.03 1.26 44.25
CA VAL A 17 -29.98 2.03 43.58
C VAL A 17 -28.65 1.29 43.82
N ALA A 18 -28.31 0.39 42.90
CA ALA A 18 -26.99 -0.23 42.86
C ALA A 18 -26.03 0.72 42.12
N THR A 19 -25.48 1.65 42.88
CA THR A 19 -24.32 2.46 42.53
C THR A 19 -23.10 1.54 42.37
N GLY A 20 -22.37 1.69 41.27
CA GLY A 20 -20.96 1.25 41.22
C GLY A 20 -20.69 0.01 40.38
N CYS A 21 -20.62 0.19 39.06
CA CYS A 21 -19.65 -0.45 38.18
C CYS A 21 -19.52 0.44 36.94
N ILE A 22 -19.01 1.68 37.09
CA ILE A 22 -18.37 2.33 35.96
C ILE A 22 -17.02 1.62 35.81
N GLY A 23 -17.07 0.46 35.16
CA GLY A 23 -15.90 -0.10 34.52
C GLY A 23 -15.45 0.95 33.52
N VAL A 24 -14.47 1.75 33.93
CA VAL A 24 -13.61 2.45 32.98
C VAL A 24 -12.93 1.34 32.22
N VAL A 25 -13.58 0.89 31.15
CA VAL A 25 -12.88 0.24 30.04
C VAL A 25 -12.00 1.35 29.53
N ALA A 26 -10.81 1.46 30.14
CA ALA A 26 -9.69 2.13 29.54
C ALA A 26 -9.56 1.43 28.21
N GLY A 27 -10.11 2.09 27.18
CA GLY A 27 -9.81 1.73 25.82
C GLY A 27 -8.30 1.82 25.74
N CYS A 28 -7.63 0.68 25.87
CA CYS A 28 -6.42 0.41 25.11
C CYS A 28 -6.87 0.53 23.66
N GLY A 29 -7.07 1.78 23.21
CA GLY A 29 -6.92 2.16 21.83
C GLY A 29 -5.54 1.66 21.52
N SER A 30 -5.50 0.49 20.89
CA SER A 30 -4.27 -0.05 20.35
C SER A 30 -3.86 1.04 19.38
N ILE A 31 -2.91 1.88 19.79
CA ILE A 31 -2.16 2.71 18.88
C ILE A 31 -1.48 1.66 18.02
N ILE A 32 -2.13 1.27 16.92
CA ILE A 32 -1.54 0.42 15.91
C ILE A 32 -0.42 1.27 15.37
N GLN A 33 0.76 1.15 15.98
CA GLN A 33 1.99 1.71 15.48
C GLN A 33 2.12 1.11 14.09
N ARG A 34 1.81 1.91 13.07
CA ARG A 34 1.87 1.44 11.68
C ARG A 34 3.34 1.15 11.41
N GLN A 35 3.71 -0.12 11.48
CA GLN A 35 5.04 -0.56 11.11
C GLN A 35 5.26 -0.19 9.64
N SER A 36 6.12 0.79 9.41
CA SER A 36 6.56 1.14 8.07
C SER A 36 7.59 0.12 7.61
N HIS A 37 7.62 -0.07 6.30
CA HIS A 37 8.62 -0.90 5.63
C HIS A 37 9.20 -0.10 4.49
N LEU A 38 10.41 -0.44 4.08
CA LEU A 38 11.05 0.14 2.91
C LEU A 38 10.79 -0.78 1.72
N LEU A 39 10.08 -0.27 0.71
CA LEU A 39 9.94 -0.93 -0.58
C LEU A 39 11.05 -0.40 -1.48
N THR A 40 11.99 -1.26 -1.87
CA THR A 40 12.96 -0.96 -2.93
C THR A 40 12.53 -1.67 -4.20
N TYR A 41 12.45 -0.92 -5.29
CA TYR A 41 12.08 -1.46 -6.59
C TYR A 41 13.11 -1.07 -7.65
N GLN A 42 13.27 -1.95 -8.63
CA GLN A 42 14.06 -1.73 -9.83
C GLN A 42 13.17 -1.86 -11.06
N ILE A 43 13.43 -1.01 -12.04
CA ILE A 43 12.79 -1.00 -13.36
C ILE A 43 13.88 -1.23 -14.38
N CYS A 44 13.77 -2.31 -15.14
CA CYS A 44 14.66 -2.65 -16.25
C CYS A 44 13.95 -2.31 -17.56
N VAL A 45 14.57 -1.47 -18.39
CA VAL A 45 14.09 -1.16 -19.74
C VAL A 45 15.18 -1.50 -20.77
N PRO A 46 14.82 -1.85 -22.02
CA PRO A 46 15.80 -1.99 -23.09
C PRO A 46 16.63 -0.72 -23.28
N ALA A 47 17.92 -0.87 -23.62
CA ALA A 47 18.83 0.28 -23.78
C ALA A 47 18.38 1.30 -24.84
N GLY A 48 17.63 0.86 -25.86
CA GLY A 48 17.06 1.72 -26.90
C GLY A 48 15.81 2.52 -26.47
N CYS A 49 15.24 2.23 -25.30
CA CYS A 49 14.01 2.85 -24.81
C CYS A 49 14.16 3.36 -23.37
N PRO A 50 15.14 4.24 -23.08
CA PRO A 50 15.32 4.77 -21.73
C PRO A 50 14.10 5.61 -21.32
N LEU A 51 13.78 5.59 -20.03
CA LEU A 51 12.69 6.41 -19.50
C LEU A 51 13.12 7.89 -19.43
N PRO A 52 12.30 8.83 -19.94
CA PRO A 52 12.55 10.25 -19.77
C PRO A 52 12.69 10.64 -18.29
N PRO A 53 13.58 11.58 -17.91
CA PRO A 53 13.74 12.01 -16.51
C PRO A 53 12.45 12.55 -15.87
N SER A 54 11.55 13.09 -16.69
CA SER A 54 10.24 13.60 -16.28
C SER A 54 9.23 12.50 -15.95
N THR A 55 9.50 11.25 -16.33
CA THR A 55 8.61 10.10 -16.13
C THR A 55 8.34 9.92 -14.64
N LYS A 56 7.06 9.86 -14.30
CA LYS A 56 6.58 9.63 -12.95
C LYS A 56 6.48 8.12 -12.71
N LEU A 57 6.98 7.69 -11.56
CA LEU A 57 6.90 6.33 -11.06
C LEU A 57 5.88 6.36 -9.93
N ASP A 58 4.62 6.09 -10.24
CA ASP A 58 3.51 6.22 -9.30
C ASP A 58 3.33 4.94 -8.49
N LEU A 59 3.64 5.01 -7.20
CA LEU A 59 3.24 3.96 -6.28
C LEU A 59 1.78 4.19 -5.86
N VAL A 60 0.88 3.38 -6.38
CA VAL A 60 -0.55 3.47 -6.08
C VAL A 60 -0.84 2.62 -4.86
N THR A 61 -1.14 3.28 -3.74
CA THR A 61 -1.45 2.64 -2.47
C THR A 61 -2.68 3.27 -1.83
N SER A 62 -3.38 2.52 -0.96
CA SER A 62 -4.54 3.07 -0.22
C SER A 62 -4.16 4.09 0.86
N ASP A 63 -2.87 4.18 1.19
CA ASP A 63 -2.29 5.01 2.25
C ASP A 63 -1.60 6.27 1.73
N ASN A 64 -1.80 6.62 0.45
CA ASN A 64 -1.17 7.77 -0.21
C ASN A 64 0.38 7.75 -0.18
N SER A 65 0.99 6.56 -0.03
CA SER A 65 2.44 6.42 -0.20
C SER A 65 2.81 6.90 -1.60
N ALA A 66 3.77 7.82 -1.69
CA ALA A 66 4.20 8.39 -2.94
C ALA A 66 5.29 7.52 -3.58
N GLY A 67 5.28 7.45 -4.91
CA GLY A 67 6.39 6.85 -5.64
C GLY A 67 7.55 7.84 -5.85
N ALA A 68 8.25 7.73 -6.97
CA ALA A 68 9.41 8.54 -7.30
C ALA A 68 9.29 9.21 -8.68
N ARG A 69 10.27 10.04 -9.02
CA ARG A 69 10.52 10.45 -10.41
C ARG A 69 11.75 9.72 -10.92
N VAL A 70 11.83 9.48 -12.22
CA VAL A 70 13.02 8.89 -12.84
C VAL A 70 14.27 9.71 -12.55
N SER A 71 14.15 11.05 -12.51
CA SER A 71 15.23 11.96 -12.10
C SER A 71 15.83 11.70 -10.70
N ASN A 72 15.09 11.01 -9.82
CA ASN A 72 15.50 10.73 -8.45
C ASN A 72 15.96 9.29 -8.26
N CYS A 73 16.02 8.51 -9.35
CA CYS A 73 16.44 7.12 -9.30
C CYS A 73 17.97 7.00 -9.37
N THR A 74 18.52 5.99 -8.70
CA THR A 74 19.86 5.50 -9.06
C THR A 74 19.77 4.81 -10.41
N VAL A 75 20.63 5.17 -11.36
CA VAL A 75 20.62 4.63 -12.72
C VAL A 75 21.87 3.79 -12.95
N THR A 76 21.69 2.56 -13.43
CA THR A 76 22.78 1.66 -13.82
C THR A 76 22.59 1.25 -15.28
N ALA A 77 23.53 1.63 -16.14
CA ALA A 77 23.59 1.14 -17.50
C ALA A 77 24.16 -0.28 -17.54
N LYS A 78 23.59 -1.14 -18.39
CA LYS A 78 24.07 -2.47 -18.76
C LYS A 78 24.09 -2.57 -20.28
N ASP A 79 24.77 -3.57 -20.81
CA ASP A 79 25.01 -3.71 -22.26
C ASP A 79 23.72 -3.61 -23.10
N GLU A 80 22.64 -4.25 -22.68
CA GLU A 80 21.35 -4.27 -23.41
C GLU A 80 20.19 -3.61 -22.65
N SER A 81 20.45 -3.04 -21.47
CA SER A 81 19.37 -2.51 -20.62
C SER A 81 19.80 -1.34 -19.73
N VAL A 82 18.83 -0.55 -19.29
CA VAL A 82 19.00 0.46 -18.26
C VAL A 82 18.16 0.08 -17.05
N VAL A 83 18.77 0.08 -15.87
CA VAL A 83 18.10 -0.22 -14.61
C VAL A 83 17.96 1.05 -13.78
N TYR A 84 16.73 1.42 -13.46
CA TYR A 84 16.39 2.51 -12.53
C TYR A 84 16.01 1.92 -11.19
N GLN A 85 16.58 2.43 -10.09
CA GLN A 85 16.26 1.99 -8.74
C GLN A 85 15.74 3.17 -7.91
N ALA A 86 14.67 2.92 -7.16
CA ALA A 86 14.19 3.84 -6.14
C ALA A 86 13.66 3.05 -4.92
N SER A 87 13.52 3.77 -3.82
CA SER A 87 12.94 3.25 -2.58
C SER A 87 11.86 4.20 -2.07
N THR A 88 10.86 3.64 -1.41
CA THR A 88 9.77 4.41 -0.79
C THR A 88 9.26 3.69 0.45
N LEU A 89 8.74 4.46 1.40
CA LEU A 89 8.10 3.87 2.58
C LEU A 89 6.72 3.37 2.21
N ILE A 90 6.38 2.20 2.72
CA ILE A 90 5.10 1.54 2.56
C ILE A 90 4.53 1.20 3.93
N PHE A 91 3.22 1.31 4.06
CA PHE A 91 2.48 0.97 5.27
C PHE A 91 1.51 -0.17 5.00
N PRO A 92 0.97 -0.84 6.03
CA PRO A 92 -0.01 -1.89 5.83
C PRO A 92 -1.20 -1.43 4.99
N SER A 93 -1.34 -1.97 3.77
CA SER A 93 -2.32 -1.54 2.77
C SER A 93 -2.77 -2.70 1.89
N LYS A 94 -3.97 -2.62 1.33
CA LYS A 94 -4.59 -3.75 0.61
C LYS A 94 -4.02 -3.96 -0.79
N ASN A 95 -3.82 -2.88 -1.53
CA ASN A 95 -3.40 -2.91 -2.93
C ASN A 95 -2.17 -2.02 -3.11
N ARG A 96 -1.18 -2.53 -3.86
CA ARG A 96 -0.01 -1.77 -4.27
C ARG A 96 0.26 -2.03 -5.74
N TYR A 97 0.21 -0.97 -6.53
CA TYR A 97 0.64 -1.00 -7.92
C TYR A 97 1.79 -0.04 -8.11
N LEU A 98 2.68 -0.34 -9.06
CA LEU A 98 3.58 0.64 -9.64
C LEU A 98 3.04 1.00 -11.02
N VAL A 99 2.83 2.28 -11.26
CA VAL A 99 2.40 2.80 -12.57
C VAL A 99 3.53 3.62 -13.15
N ILE A 100 4.01 3.23 -14.32
CA ILE A 100 5.03 3.96 -15.08
C ILE A 100 4.33 4.61 -16.26
N ALA A 101 4.27 5.94 -16.28
CA ALA A 101 3.58 6.69 -17.32
C ALA A 101 4.55 7.64 -18.04
N PRO A 102 5.24 7.18 -19.11
CA PRO A 102 6.02 8.06 -19.97
C PRO A 102 5.10 9.06 -20.69
N PRO A 103 5.57 10.27 -21.06
CA PRO A 103 4.73 11.29 -21.69
C PRO A 103 4.06 10.86 -23.00
N ASP A 104 4.76 10.05 -23.80
CA ASP A 104 4.38 9.71 -25.17
C ASP A 104 4.11 8.20 -25.37
N ALA A 105 3.83 7.48 -24.28
CA ALA A 105 3.56 6.04 -24.33
C ALA A 105 2.42 5.65 -23.39
N ALA A 106 1.82 4.48 -23.65
CA ALA A 106 0.84 3.90 -22.74
C ALA A 106 1.48 3.67 -21.36
N ALA A 107 0.72 3.90 -20.30
CA ALA A 107 1.18 3.65 -18.95
C ALA A 107 1.30 2.13 -18.73
N GLN A 108 2.38 1.69 -18.10
CA GLN A 108 2.60 0.30 -17.74
C GLN A 108 2.26 0.11 -16.26
N VAL A 109 1.34 -0.81 -15.96
CA VAL A 109 0.86 -1.06 -14.61
C VAL A 109 1.39 -2.39 -14.11
N PHE A 110 2.08 -2.38 -12.98
CA PHE A 110 2.65 -3.56 -12.35
C PHE A 110 1.99 -3.81 -11.00
N ALA A 111 1.68 -5.07 -10.71
CA ALA A 111 1.27 -5.46 -9.37
C ALA A 111 2.50 -5.59 -8.47
N ILE A 112 2.43 -5.05 -7.24
CA ILE A 112 3.41 -5.33 -6.19
C ILE A 112 2.74 -6.30 -5.23
N ASP A 113 2.79 -7.58 -5.61
CA ASP A 113 2.19 -8.65 -4.82
C ASP A 113 3.00 -8.87 -3.54
N HIS A 114 2.43 -8.43 -2.43
CA HIS A 114 3.00 -8.55 -1.11
C HIS A 114 1.83 -8.61 -0.11
N PRO A 115 1.99 -9.22 1.08
CA PRO A 115 0.89 -9.31 2.01
C PRO A 115 0.50 -7.96 2.58
N ARG A 116 -0.80 -7.79 2.87
CA ARG A 116 -1.36 -6.55 3.44
C ARG A 116 -0.53 -5.98 4.60
N ILE A 117 0.00 -6.85 5.46
CA ILE A 117 1.02 -6.48 6.44
C ILE A 117 2.37 -6.84 5.79
N PRO A 118 3.13 -5.83 5.28
CA PRO A 118 4.42 -6.10 4.69
C PRO A 118 5.35 -6.78 5.70
N HIS A 119 6.24 -7.61 5.18
CA HIS A 119 7.32 -8.25 5.91
C HIS A 119 8.56 -8.25 5.02
N PRO A 120 9.77 -8.36 5.59
CA PRO A 120 10.98 -8.38 4.79
C PRO A 120 11.00 -9.53 3.78
N THR A 121 11.42 -9.24 2.55
CA THR A 121 11.53 -10.23 1.48
C THR A 121 12.88 -10.12 0.78
N GLU A 122 13.33 -11.22 0.19
CA GLU A 122 14.36 -11.15 -0.84
C GLU A 122 13.82 -10.45 -2.10
N TRP A 123 14.72 -10.23 -3.06
CA TRP A 123 14.33 -9.76 -4.39
C TRP A 123 13.39 -10.75 -5.06
N VAL A 124 12.20 -10.28 -5.43
CA VAL A 124 11.33 -11.05 -6.32
C VAL A 124 11.94 -11.17 -7.71
N ALA A 125 11.50 -12.19 -8.45
CA ALA A 125 11.87 -12.34 -9.85
C ALA A 125 11.42 -11.11 -10.68
N TRP A 126 12.09 -10.89 -11.82
CA TRP A 126 11.65 -9.88 -12.77
C TRP A 126 10.27 -10.23 -13.31
N GLN A 127 9.35 -9.28 -13.25
CA GLN A 127 7.98 -9.43 -13.71
C GLN A 127 7.63 -8.37 -14.77
N PRO A 128 6.88 -8.75 -15.82
CA PRO A 128 6.35 -7.82 -16.79
C PRO A 128 5.20 -6.98 -16.19
N PRO A 129 4.69 -5.96 -16.91
CA PRO A 129 3.45 -5.29 -16.57
C PRO A 129 2.30 -6.30 -16.52
N LEU A 130 1.31 -6.03 -15.68
CA LEU A 130 0.04 -6.74 -15.68
C LEU A 130 -0.81 -6.35 -16.89
N TYR A 131 -0.78 -5.06 -17.25
CA TYR A 131 -1.43 -4.48 -18.42
C TYR A 131 -0.79 -3.13 -18.77
N THR A 132 -1.06 -2.64 -19.97
CA THR A 132 -0.85 -1.23 -20.34
C THR A 132 -2.18 -0.47 -20.36
N ASP A 133 -2.15 0.83 -20.04
CA ASP A 133 -3.33 1.69 -19.92
C ASP A 133 -3.11 3.00 -20.69
N THR A 134 -4.00 3.32 -21.63
CA THR A 134 -3.93 4.53 -22.47
C THR A 134 -4.76 5.69 -21.93
N SER A 135 -5.35 5.54 -20.74
CA SER A 135 -6.16 6.58 -20.11
C SER A 135 -5.32 7.76 -19.65
N ARG A 136 -5.99 8.89 -19.39
CA ARG A 136 -5.33 10.07 -18.79
C ARG A 136 -5.07 9.91 -17.30
N MET A 137 -5.65 8.90 -16.65
CA MET A 137 -5.59 8.70 -15.19
C MET A 137 -5.32 7.22 -14.81
N PRO A 138 -4.23 6.62 -15.33
CA PRO A 138 -3.97 5.18 -15.15
C PRO A 138 -3.78 4.79 -13.67
N TRP A 139 -3.23 5.70 -12.86
CA TRP A 139 -3.08 5.51 -11.41
C TRP A 139 -4.44 5.40 -10.69
N TRP A 140 -5.42 6.20 -11.10
CA TRP A 140 -6.75 6.20 -10.51
C TRP A 140 -7.53 4.94 -10.93
N ASN A 141 -7.41 4.54 -12.19
CA ASN A 141 -7.96 3.29 -12.72
C ASN A 141 -7.41 2.07 -11.96
N ALA A 142 -6.09 2.01 -11.78
CA ALA A 142 -5.43 0.94 -11.02
C ALA A 142 -5.91 0.89 -9.56
N MET A 143 -6.06 2.05 -8.92
CA MET A 143 -6.52 2.14 -7.52
C MET A 143 -7.96 1.62 -7.33
N ASN A 144 -8.85 1.93 -8.27
CA ASN A 144 -10.30 1.71 -8.14
C ASN A 144 -10.83 0.54 -8.98
N ASP A 145 -9.93 -0.22 -9.62
CA ASP A 145 -10.25 -1.25 -10.62
C ASP A 145 -11.22 -0.77 -11.72
N GLN A 146 -10.98 0.45 -12.23
CA GLN A 146 -11.79 1.08 -13.29
C GLN A 146 -11.07 1.04 -14.65
N GLY A 147 -11.78 1.45 -15.72
CA GLY A 147 -11.21 1.61 -17.07
C GLY A 147 -10.76 0.30 -17.73
N LYS A 148 -11.49 -0.80 -17.51
CA LYS A 148 -11.13 -2.15 -18.00
C LYS A 148 -11.05 -2.24 -19.52
N ASP A 149 -11.86 -1.46 -20.22
CA ASP A 149 -11.88 -1.29 -21.67
C ASP A 149 -10.63 -0.57 -22.23
N GLN A 150 -9.89 0.14 -21.38
CA GLN A 150 -8.67 0.87 -21.74
C GLN A 150 -7.40 0.07 -21.44
N ARG A 151 -7.55 -1.15 -20.91
CA ARG A 151 -6.44 -2.03 -20.56
C ARG A 151 -6.10 -2.92 -21.74
N ASN A 152 -4.82 -2.98 -22.10
CA ASN A 152 -4.29 -4.02 -22.97
C ASN A 152 -3.46 -5.01 -22.13
N THR A 153 -3.79 -6.29 -22.23
CA THR A 153 -3.10 -7.40 -21.53
C THR A 153 -2.18 -8.19 -22.46
N ASP A 154 -2.16 -7.86 -23.75
CA ASP A 154 -1.17 -8.36 -24.70
C ASP A 154 0.12 -7.55 -24.52
N ILE A 155 1.00 -8.04 -23.64
CA ILE A 155 2.21 -7.35 -23.20
C ILE A 155 3.38 -7.74 -24.11
N PRO A 156 4.01 -6.78 -24.80
CA PRO A 156 5.20 -7.03 -25.61
C PRO A 156 6.41 -7.50 -24.77
N ASP A 157 7.28 -8.33 -25.36
CA ASP A 157 8.50 -8.83 -24.68
C ASP A 157 9.53 -7.74 -24.35
N ASP A 158 9.50 -6.63 -25.08
CA ASP A 158 10.37 -5.46 -24.95
C ASP A 158 9.84 -4.41 -23.95
N CYS A 159 8.77 -4.73 -23.21
CA CYS A 159 8.26 -3.87 -22.15
C CYS A 159 9.24 -3.68 -20.99
N ALA A 160 8.97 -2.69 -20.15
CA ALA A 160 9.72 -2.52 -18.90
C ALA A 160 9.41 -3.71 -17.98
N LYS A 161 10.42 -4.22 -17.29
CA LYS A 161 10.25 -5.26 -16.26
C LYS A 161 10.56 -4.66 -14.91
N ILE A 162 9.87 -5.09 -13.86
CA ILE A 162 10.20 -4.67 -12.50
C ILE A 162 10.61 -5.84 -11.64
N ARG A 163 11.38 -5.56 -10.60
CA ARG A 163 11.51 -6.42 -9.42
C ARG A 163 11.53 -5.55 -8.18
N PHE A 164 11.21 -6.13 -7.04
CA PHE A 164 11.19 -5.41 -5.78
C PHE A 164 11.63 -6.29 -4.62
N LYS A 165 11.96 -5.65 -3.51
CA LYS A 165 12.11 -6.28 -2.20
C LYS A 165 11.50 -5.36 -1.14
N VAL A 166 11.14 -5.96 -0.01
CA VAL A 166 10.67 -5.23 1.17
C VAL A 166 11.68 -5.41 2.28
N GLU A 167 11.99 -4.34 3.00
CA GLU A 167 12.91 -4.35 4.15
C GLU A 167 12.21 -3.74 5.37
N ALA A 168 12.62 -4.17 6.56
CA ALA A 168 12.17 -3.53 7.80
C ALA A 168 12.68 -2.09 7.84
N TRP A 169 11.81 -1.13 8.17
CA TRP A 169 12.22 0.24 8.40
C TRP A 169 12.41 0.49 9.89
N HIS A 170 13.63 0.83 10.30
CA HIS A 170 13.98 1.02 11.71
C HIS A 170 14.00 2.50 12.14
N GLY A 171 13.49 3.43 11.32
CA GLY A 171 13.58 4.87 11.60
C GLY A 171 15.02 5.40 11.53
N MET A 172 15.20 6.70 11.72
CA MET A 172 16.53 7.35 11.72
C MET A 172 17.39 6.99 12.94
N ASP A 173 16.85 6.25 13.91
CA ASP A 173 17.56 5.88 15.15
C ASP A 173 18.62 4.79 14.95
N ALA A 174 18.76 4.25 13.74
CA ALA A 174 19.74 3.23 13.38
C ALA A 174 20.97 3.76 12.62
N VAL A 175 21.25 5.08 12.64
CA VAL A 175 22.57 5.57 12.23
C VAL A 175 23.54 5.28 13.38
N PRO A 176 24.49 4.33 13.25
CA PRO A 176 25.52 4.18 14.27
C PRO A 176 26.23 5.52 14.37
N ARG A 177 26.20 6.15 15.56
CA ARG A 177 27.04 7.30 15.85
C ARG A 177 28.48 6.83 15.64
N ILE A 178 29.07 7.22 14.52
CA ILE A 178 30.51 7.09 14.32
C ILE A 178 31.12 8.02 15.36
N SER A 179 31.58 7.46 16.47
CA SER A 179 32.42 8.17 17.43
C SER A 179 33.70 8.54 16.70
N ARG A 180 33.91 9.85 16.50
CA ARG A 180 35.20 10.41 16.12
C ARG A 180 36.11 10.48 17.33
#